data_AF-A0A9E2D6U9-F1
#
_entry.id   AF-A0A9E2D6U9-F1
#
_cell.length_a   1.000
_cell.length_b   1.000
_cell.length_c   1.000
_cell.angle_alpha   90.00
_cell.angle_beta   90.00
_cell.angle_gamma   90.00
#
_symmetry.space_group_name_H-M   'P 1'
#
loop_
_entity.id
_entity.type
_entity.pdbx_description
1 polymer ?
#
loop_
_entity_poly.entity_id
_entity_poly.type
_entity_poly.pdbx_seq_one_letter_code
_entity_poly.pdbx_strand_id
1 'polypeptide(L)'
;EACVIGDKPFADYLTAAAKTMSGAIAVGTCATHGGIPAAEGNLTGAVSLKEFYKRKKIDPLLIEIPGCSVHPDWVWKTIIHLVQVGLPELVNGQPKLFFSRKVHEQCPRYHDFQQEIFARKLGDTGCLFKLGCLGPDTYADCPTRWWNGGQTWCIDANAPCIGCASPQFAAKKNFPFYRSFEQAASRN
;
A
#
# COMPACT_ATOMS: atom_id res chain seq x y z
N GLU A 1 -1.88 -9.29 -25.21
CA GLU A 1 -2.01 -7.82 -25.19
C GLU A 1 -3.19 -7.43 -24.29
N ALA A 2 -2.96 -7.34 -22.97
CA ALA A 2 -4.07 -7.22 -22.01
C ALA A 2 -4.56 -5.77 -21.79
N CYS A 3 -3.75 -4.76 -22.15
CA CYS A 3 -4.10 -3.35 -22.04
C CYS A 3 -3.58 -2.59 -23.27
N VAL A 4 -4.51 -2.08 -24.07
CA VAL A 4 -4.28 -1.38 -25.33
C VAL A 4 -5.00 -0.04 -25.27
N ILE A 5 -4.31 1.03 -25.66
CA ILE A 5 -4.89 2.37 -25.80
C ILE A 5 -4.73 2.75 -27.27
N GLY A 6 -5.85 2.96 -27.97
CA GLY A 6 -5.83 3.11 -29.42
C GLY A 6 -5.38 1.82 -30.10
N ASP A 7 -4.31 1.92 -30.89
CA ASP A 7 -3.72 0.83 -31.67
C ASP A 7 -2.45 0.24 -31.04
N LYS A 8 -2.03 0.72 -29.85
CA LYS A 8 -0.74 0.36 -29.25
C LYS A 8 -0.91 -0.24 -27.85
N PRO A 9 -0.07 -1.24 -27.49
CA PRO A 9 0.06 -1.69 -26.12
C PRO A 9 0.39 -0.52 -25.18
N PHE A 10 -0.25 -0.48 -24.00
CA PHE A 10 0.02 0.56 -22.99
C PHE A 10 1.51 0.68 -22.62
N ALA A 11 2.22 -0.45 -22.62
CA ALA A 11 3.66 -0.55 -22.38
C ALA A 11 4.50 0.31 -23.34
N ASP A 12 4.05 0.54 -24.57
CA ASP A 12 4.79 1.32 -25.56
C ASP A 12 4.74 2.82 -25.22
N TYR A 13 3.58 3.30 -24.75
CA TYR A 13 3.45 4.66 -24.24
C TYR A 13 4.34 4.90 -23.02
N LEU A 14 4.38 3.95 -22.08
CA LEU A 14 5.29 4.03 -20.93
C LEU A 14 6.76 4.05 -21.36
N THR A 15 7.14 3.22 -22.34
CA THR A 15 8.50 3.19 -22.89
C THR A 15 8.87 4.52 -23.54
N ALA A 16 7.95 5.12 -24.29
CA ALA A 16 8.16 6.42 -24.93
C ALA A 16 8.33 7.54 -23.89
N ALA A 17 7.44 7.61 -22.90
CA ALA A 17 7.52 8.59 -21.81
C ALA A 17 8.81 8.46 -20.99
N ALA A 18 9.24 7.22 -20.73
CA ALA A 18 10.45 6.95 -19.97
C ALA A 18 11.75 7.47 -20.62
N LYS A 19 11.75 7.73 -21.94
CA LYS A 19 12.91 8.29 -22.66
C LYS A 19 13.08 9.79 -22.45
N THR A 20 12.02 10.51 -22.07
CA THR A 20 12.02 11.98 -22.04
C THR A 20 11.68 12.56 -20.67
N MET A 21 11.16 11.76 -19.74
CA MET A 21 10.80 12.21 -18.39
C MET A 21 12.04 12.39 -17.50
N SER A 22 11.97 13.30 -16.54
CA SER A 22 12.99 13.45 -15.49
C SER A 22 12.86 12.41 -14.38
N GLY A 23 11.69 11.77 -14.26
CA GLY A 23 11.38 10.77 -13.26
C GLY A 23 9.91 10.38 -13.32
N ALA A 24 9.52 9.38 -12.53
CA ALA A 24 8.16 8.89 -12.43
C ALA A 24 7.69 8.83 -10.97
N ILE A 25 6.38 9.05 -10.77
CA ILE A 25 5.71 8.80 -9.51
C ILE A 25 4.76 7.62 -9.73
N ALA A 26 5.07 6.47 -9.14
CA ALA A 26 4.20 5.30 -9.14
C ALA A 26 3.12 5.48 -8.07
N VAL A 27 1.89 5.75 -8.51
CA VAL A 27 0.75 5.98 -7.62
C VAL A 27 -0.07 4.70 -7.48
N GLY A 28 -0.13 4.20 -6.26
CA GLY A 28 -0.95 3.08 -5.83
C GLY A 28 -0.30 1.73 -6.01
N THR A 29 -0.86 0.75 -5.29
CA THR A 29 -0.29 -0.59 -5.21
C THR A 29 -0.24 -1.28 -6.58
N CYS A 30 -1.12 -0.91 -7.51
CA CYS A 30 -1.02 -1.32 -8.91
C CYS A 30 0.29 -0.87 -9.56
N ALA A 31 0.69 0.40 -9.38
CA ALA A 31 1.91 0.92 -9.97
C ALA A 31 3.17 0.52 -9.19
N THR A 32 3.12 0.45 -7.86
CA THR A 32 4.30 0.15 -7.02
C THR A 32 4.59 -1.34 -6.91
N HIS A 33 3.55 -2.19 -6.86
CA HIS A 33 3.68 -3.63 -6.60
C HIS A 33 2.93 -4.51 -7.60
N GLY A 34 2.28 -3.94 -8.63
CA GLY A 34 1.47 -4.66 -9.61
C GLY A 34 0.01 -4.86 -9.19
N GLY A 35 -0.29 -4.73 -7.89
CA GLY A 35 -1.64 -4.78 -7.34
C GLY A 35 -2.34 -6.13 -7.52
N ILE A 36 -3.67 -6.13 -7.40
CA ILE A 36 -4.50 -7.33 -7.57
C ILE A 36 -4.27 -8.02 -8.93
N PRO A 37 -4.13 -7.32 -10.07
CA PRO A 37 -3.87 -7.98 -11.36
C PRO A 37 -2.55 -8.78 -11.41
N ALA A 38 -1.56 -8.41 -10.60
CA ALA A 38 -0.28 -9.10 -10.51
C ALA A 38 -0.25 -10.21 -9.44
N ALA A 39 -1.37 -10.45 -8.77
CA ALA A 39 -1.50 -11.52 -7.79
C ALA A 39 -1.23 -12.92 -8.39
N GLU A 40 -1.09 -13.91 -7.52
CA GLU A 40 -0.94 -15.31 -7.91
C GLU A 40 -1.97 -15.76 -8.95
N GLY A 41 -1.48 -16.27 -10.08
CA GLY A 41 -2.31 -16.60 -11.24
C GLY A 41 -2.41 -15.47 -12.27
N ASN A 42 -1.54 -14.46 -12.21
CA ASN A 42 -1.42 -13.34 -13.15
C ASN A 42 -1.47 -13.76 -14.64
N LEU A 43 -2.67 -13.71 -15.23
CA LEU A 43 -2.93 -14.09 -16.63
C LEU A 43 -2.50 -13.00 -17.63
N THR A 44 -2.43 -11.75 -17.19
CA THR A 44 -2.18 -10.59 -18.06
C THR A 44 -0.70 -10.25 -18.18
N GLY A 45 0.14 -10.80 -17.30
CA GLY A 45 1.54 -10.41 -17.16
C GLY A 45 1.73 -9.06 -16.48
N ALA A 46 0.74 -8.60 -15.69
CA ALA A 46 0.80 -7.34 -14.95
C ALA A 46 2.05 -7.27 -14.05
N VAL A 47 2.69 -6.11 -14.00
CA VAL A 47 3.88 -5.86 -13.19
C VAL A 47 3.86 -4.45 -12.63
N SER A 48 4.64 -4.22 -11.58
CA SER A 48 4.91 -2.86 -11.11
C SER A 48 5.73 -2.07 -12.13
N LEU A 49 5.70 -0.75 -11.98
CA LEU A 49 6.47 0.17 -12.82
C LEU A 49 7.99 -0.06 -12.65
N LYS A 50 8.43 -0.37 -11.42
CA LYS A 50 9.81 -0.73 -11.12
C LYS A 50 10.27 -1.99 -11.86
N GLU A 51 9.47 -3.04 -11.83
CA GLU A 51 9.76 -4.28 -12.55
C GLU A 51 9.69 -4.07 -14.07
N PHE A 52 8.75 -3.25 -14.56
CA PHE A 52 8.69 -2.85 -15.96
C PHE A 52 9.98 -2.15 -16.42
N TYR A 53 10.45 -1.14 -15.68
CA TYR A 53 11.70 -0.43 -15.99
C TYR A 53 12.92 -1.36 -15.95
N LYS A 54 13.00 -2.25 -14.96
CA LYS A 54 14.04 -3.28 -14.88
C LYS A 54 14.06 -4.16 -16.14
N ARG A 55 12.90 -4.65 -16.60
CA ARG A 55 12.80 -5.47 -17.83
C ARG A 55 13.21 -4.72 -19.08
N LYS A 56 12.93 -3.42 -19.14
CA LYS A 56 13.30 -2.54 -20.26
C LYS A 56 14.73 -1.97 -20.14
N LYS A 57 15.45 -2.29 -19.06
CA LYS A 57 16.79 -1.75 -18.74
C LYS A 57 16.79 -0.20 -18.68
N ILE A 58 15.76 0.36 -18.08
CA ILE A 58 15.60 1.79 -17.83
C ILE A 58 15.75 1.98 -16.32
N ASP A 59 16.46 3.03 -15.89
CA ASP A 59 16.65 3.34 -14.47
C ASP A 59 16.34 4.82 -14.20
N PRO A 60 15.05 5.22 -14.30
CA PRO A 60 14.67 6.59 -14.00
C PRO A 60 14.57 6.80 -12.48
N LEU A 61 14.62 8.06 -12.05
CA LEU A 61 14.15 8.41 -10.71
C LEU A 61 12.70 7.92 -10.54
N LEU A 62 12.45 7.08 -9.54
CA LEU A 62 11.14 6.52 -9.25
C LEU A 62 10.75 6.76 -7.80
N ILE A 63 9.62 7.46 -7.61
CA ILE A 63 8.99 7.66 -6.30
C ILE A 63 7.77 6.75 -6.22
N GLU A 64 7.71 5.91 -5.19
CA GLU A 64 6.67 4.91 -5.00
C GLU A 64 5.71 5.37 -3.90
N ILE A 65 4.42 5.48 -4.22
CA ILE A 65 3.36 5.87 -3.26
C ILE A 65 2.32 4.74 -3.23
N PRO A 66 2.56 3.67 -2.45
CA PRO A 66 1.65 2.53 -2.39
C PRO A 66 0.31 2.87 -1.71
N GLY A 67 -0.69 2.02 -1.90
CA GLY A 67 -2.05 2.16 -1.34
C GLY A 67 -3.13 1.68 -2.31
N CYS A 68 -4.23 1.12 -1.78
CA CYS A 68 -5.39 0.68 -2.56
C CYS A 68 -6.72 1.09 -1.87
N SER A 69 -7.27 2.28 -2.12
CA SER A 69 -6.69 3.38 -2.93
C SER A 69 -5.54 4.09 -2.21
N VAL A 70 -4.90 5.05 -2.90
CA VAL A 70 -3.85 5.89 -2.30
C VAL A 70 -4.50 7.04 -1.53
N HIS A 71 -3.90 7.45 -0.41
CA HIS A 71 -4.37 8.63 0.30
C HIS A 71 -4.11 9.89 -0.56
N PRO A 72 -5.10 10.75 -0.82
CA PRO A 72 -4.93 11.94 -1.66
C PRO A 72 -3.78 12.86 -1.22
N ASP A 73 -3.64 13.11 0.10
CA ASP A 73 -2.52 13.88 0.63
C ASP A 73 -1.15 13.30 0.28
N TRP A 74 -0.98 11.98 0.24
CA TRP A 74 0.34 11.41 -0.06
C TRP A 74 0.76 11.82 -1.46
N VAL A 75 -0.16 11.76 -2.43
CA VAL A 75 0.07 12.19 -3.81
C VAL A 75 0.31 13.69 -3.87
N TRP A 76 -0.62 14.49 -3.35
CA TRP A 76 -0.55 15.95 -3.47
C TRP A 76 0.64 16.55 -2.75
N LYS A 77 0.93 16.10 -1.52
CA LYS A 77 2.07 16.61 -0.76
C LYS A 77 3.40 16.20 -1.39
N THR A 78 3.50 15.01 -1.99
CA THR A 78 4.69 14.64 -2.77
C THR A 78 4.86 15.55 -3.99
N ILE A 79 3.80 15.82 -4.76
CA ILE A 79 3.87 16.71 -5.93
C ILE A 79 4.25 18.14 -5.49
N ILE A 80 3.59 18.69 -4.46
CA ILE A 80 3.89 20.02 -3.95
C ILE A 80 5.34 20.12 -3.47
N HIS A 81 5.82 19.12 -2.72
CA HIS A 81 7.20 19.08 -2.25
C HIS A 81 8.19 19.05 -3.43
N LEU A 82 7.90 18.27 -4.48
CA LEU A 82 8.74 18.22 -5.68
C LEU A 82 8.83 19.57 -6.39
N VAL A 83 7.72 20.32 -6.47
CA VAL A 83 7.68 21.63 -7.13
C VAL A 83 8.36 22.72 -6.29
N GLN A 84 8.15 22.72 -4.97
CA GLN A 84 8.61 23.81 -4.09
C GLN A 84 10.00 23.60 -3.52
N VAL A 85 10.40 22.35 -3.25
CA VAL A 85 11.61 22.01 -2.51
C VAL A 85 12.51 21.06 -3.32
N GLY A 86 11.93 20.18 -4.12
CA GLY A 86 12.64 19.13 -4.86
C GLY A 86 12.38 17.74 -4.30
N LEU A 87 13.32 16.81 -4.51
CA LEU A 87 13.16 15.41 -4.15
C LEU A 87 12.98 15.24 -2.63
N PRO A 88 11.87 14.66 -2.14
CA PRO A 88 11.71 14.35 -0.72
C PRO A 88 12.67 13.24 -0.28
N GLU A 89 12.95 13.16 1.02
CA GLU A 89 13.68 12.02 1.58
C GLU A 89 12.89 10.72 1.34
N LEU A 90 13.54 9.73 0.74
CA LEU A 90 12.93 8.45 0.41
C LEU A 90 13.47 7.33 1.31
N VAL A 91 12.58 6.43 1.71
CA VAL A 91 12.91 5.14 2.32
C VAL A 91 12.38 4.05 1.38
N ASN A 92 13.27 3.20 0.86
CA ASN A 92 12.92 2.16 -0.12
C ASN A 92 12.13 2.69 -1.34
N GLY A 93 12.45 3.89 -1.82
CA GLY A 93 11.75 4.54 -2.94
C GLY A 93 10.46 5.28 -2.55
N GLN A 94 10.04 5.23 -1.28
CA GLN A 94 8.80 5.83 -0.81
C GLN A 94 9.06 7.08 0.03
N PRO A 95 8.22 8.14 -0.03
CA PRO A 95 8.39 9.32 0.81
C PRO A 95 8.41 8.97 2.30
N LYS A 96 9.54 9.21 2.97
CA LYS A 96 9.75 8.86 4.39
C LYS A 96 8.72 9.50 5.31
N LEU A 97 8.23 10.69 4.94
CA LEU A 97 7.18 11.40 5.68
C LEU A 97 5.93 10.55 5.94
N PHE A 98 5.55 9.68 5.00
CA PHE A 98 4.32 8.87 5.11
C PHE A 98 4.59 7.40 5.43
N PHE A 99 5.75 6.87 5.01
CA PHE A 99 6.02 5.43 5.00
C PHE A 99 7.19 5.02 5.91
N SER A 100 7.61 5.88 6.86
CA SER A 100 8.71 5.57 7.79
C SER A 100 8.33 4.65 8.95
N ARG A 101 7.06 4.62 9.32
CA ARG A 101 6.57 3.89 10.50
C ARG A 101 5.44 2.93 10.13
N LYS A 102 5.36 1.83 10.86
CA LYS A 102 4.27 0.87 10.72
C LYS A 102 2.97 1.45 11.25
N VAL A 103 1.85 1.05 10.66
CA VAL A 103 0.50 1.41 11.13
C VAL A 103 0.33 1.03 12.59
N HIS A 104 0.85 -0.13 13.00
CA HIS A 104 0.71 -0.60 14.38
C HIS A 104 1.48 0.25 15.41
N GLU A 105 2.63 0.82 15.05
CA GLU A 105 3.45 1.66 15.96
C GLU A 105 2.77 2.97 16.36
N GLN A 106 1.77 3.38 15.59
CA GLN A 106 1.02 4.63 15.78
C GLN A 106 -0.46 4.34 16.08
N CYS A 107 -0.83 3.07 16.28
CA CYS A 107 -2.21 2.67 16.45
C CYS A 107 -2.76 3.09 17.83
N PRO A 108 -3.92 3.75 17.92
CA PRO A 108 -4.57 4.03 19.21
C PRO A 108 -4.88 2.77 20.02
N ARG A 109 -5.10 1.63 19.36
CA ARG A 109 -5.31 0.31 19.99
C ARG A 109 -4.02 -0.44 20.31
N TYR A 110 -2.87 0.23 20.29
CA TYR A 110 -1.59 -0.38 20.66
C TYR A 110 -1.59 -0.83 22.13
N HIS A 111 -2.19 -0.05 23.03
CA HIS A 111 -2.36 -0.45 24.43
C HIS A 111 -3.20 -1.73 24.56
N ASP A 112 -4.33 -1.82 23.85
CA ASP A 112 -5.17 -3.02 23.82
C ASP A 112 -4.40 -4.25 23.35
N PHE A 113 -3.51 -4.10 22.35
CA PHE A 113 -2.63 -5.19 21.91
C PHE A 113 -1.70 -5.66 23.03
N GLN A 114 -1.07 -4.72 23.75
CA GLN A 114 -0.14 -5.04 24.84
C GLN A 114 -0.82 -5.70 26.04
N GLN A 115 -2.07 -5.33 26.31
CA GLN A 115 -2.89 -5.93 27.39
C GLN A 115 -3.67 -7.17 26.94
N GLU A 116 -3.44 -7.64 25.70
CA GLU A 116 -4.13 -8.78 25.10
C GLU A 116 -5.67 -8.64 25.03
N ILE A 117 -6.15 -7.40 24.98
CA ILE A 117 -7.57 -7.05 24.82
C ILE A 117 -7.90 -7.10 23.33
N PHE A 118 -8.23 -8.29 22.84
CA PHE A 118 -8.53 -8.52 21.43
C PHE A 118 -10.04 -8.54 21.13
N ALA A 119 -10.42 -7.91 20.02
CA ALA A 119 -11.75 -8.02 19.45
C ALA A 119 -12.05 -9.48 19.04
N ARG A 120 -13.27 -9.96 19.36
CA ARG A 120 -13.68 -11.34 19.09
C ARG A 120 -14.43 -11.50 17.78
N LYS A 121 -15.06 -10.45 17.28
CA LYS A 121 -15.67 -10.38 15.94
C LYS A 121 -15.52 -8.98 15.37
N LEU A 122 -15.73 -8.85 14.07
CA LEU A 122 -15.79 -7.54 13.41
C LEU A 122 -16.86 -6.67 14.07
N GLY A 123 -16.54 -5.41 14.33
CA GLY A 123 -17.39 -4.47 15.05
C GLY A 123 -17.18 -4.42 16.57
N ASP A 124 -16.50 -5.40 17.17
CA ASP A 124 -16.15 -5.34 18.59
C ASP A 124 -15.06 -4.28 18.87
N THR A 125 -15.04 -3.80 20.11
CA THR A 125 -13.94 -2.98 20.64
C THR A 125 -12.69 -3.83 20.90
N GLY A 126 -11.53 -3.17 21.07
CA GLY A 126 -10.25 -3.84 21.32
C GLY A 126 -9.41 -4.03 20.05
N CYS A 127 -8.23 -4.63 20.21
CA CYS A 127 -7.29 -4.81 19.13
C CYS A 127 -7.76 -5.84 18.09
N LEU A 128 -7.66 -5.48 16.81
CA LEU A 128 -8.10 -6.30 15.67
C LEU A 128 -7.04 -7.31 15.20
N PHE A 129 -5.93 -7.47 15.93
CA PHE A 129 -4.82 -8.34 15.51
C PHE A 129 -5.26 -9.78 15.25
N LYS A 130 -5.97 -10.41 16.20
CA LYS A 130 -6.51 -11.77 16.07
C LYS A 130 -7.64 -11.92 15.04
N LEU A 131 -8.07 -10.82 14.41
CA LEU A 131 -8.99 -10.84 13.26
C LEU A 131 -8.25 -10.75 11.92
N GLY A 132 -6.91 -10.69 11.93
CA GLY A 132 -6.06 -10.60 10.74
C GLY A 132 -5.54 -9.20 10.43
N CYS A 133 -5.55 -8.25 11.39
CA CYS A 133 -5.03 -6.91 11.13
C CYS A 133 -3.53 -6.93 10.79
N LEU A 134 -3.21 -6.49 9.57
CA LEU A 134 -1.86 -6.40 9.01
C LEU A 134 -1.17 -5.06 9.29
N GLY A 135 -1.70 -4.28 10.24
CA GLY A 135 -1.06 -3.05 10.70
C GLY A 135 0.41 -3.24 11.15
N PRO A 136 0.79 -4.37 11.77
CA PRO A 136 2.19 -4.64 12.13
C PRO A 136 3.14 -4.84 10.93
N ASP A 137 2.61 -5.12 9.73
CA ASP A 137 3.42 -5.36 8.52
C ASP A 137 3.17 -4.32 7.42
N THR A 138 2.50 -3.22 7.77
CA THR A 138 2.14 -2.17 6.82
C THR A 138 2.74 -0.85 7.23
N TYR A 139 3.56 -0.26 6.37
CA TYR A 139 4.06 1.10 6.52
C TYR A 139 3.04 2.07 5.93
N ALA A 140 2.50 2.95 6.78
CA ALA A 140 1.62 4.06 6.39
C ALA A 140 1.27 4.91 7.63
N ASP A 141 1.01 6.19 7.42
CA ASP A 141 0.59 7.14 8.46
C ASP A 141 -0.95 7.20 8.65
N CYS A 142 -1.70 6.19 8.19
CA CYS A 142 -3.16 6.11 8.35
C CYS A 142 -3.67 6.42 9.77
N PRO A 143 -3.03 5.95 10.87
CA PRO A 143 -3.49 6.24 12.23
C PRO A 143 -3.40 7.71 12.65
N THR A 144 -2.51 8.50 12.02
CA THR A 144 -2.24 9.89 12.39
C THR A 144 -2.82 10.87 11.37
N ARG A 145 -2.85 10.50 10.09
CA ARG A 145 -3.45 11.30 9.02
C ARG A 145 -4.96 11.12 8.90
N TRP A 146 -5.44 9.91 9.21
CA TRP A 146 -6.81 9.47 8.95
C TRP A 146 -7.16 9.58 7.45
N TRP A 147 -8.41 9.33 7.07
CA TRP A 147 -8.91 9.40 5.71
C TRP A 147 -10.09 10.35 5.61
N ASN A 148 -10.37 10.82 4.39
CA ASN A 148 -11.55 11.63 4.05
C ASN A 148 -11.62 12.95 4.82
N GLY A 149 -10.51 13.68 4.92
CA GLY A 149 -10.46 14.95 5.67
C GLY A 149 -10.36 14.76 7.19
N GLY A 150 -9.79 13.63 7.63
CA GLY A 150 -9.61 13.34 9.04
C GLY A 150 -10.79 12.66 9.72
N GLN A 151 -11.72 12.09 8.94
CA GLN A 151 -13.01 11.63 9.45
C GLN A 151 -12.99 10.21 10.00
N THR A 152 -12.26 9.29 9.35
CA THR A 152 -12.15 7.89 9.81
C THR A 152 -10.96 7.22 9.15
N TRP A 153 -10.67 5.98 9.54
CA TRP A 153 -9.76 5.06 8.86
C TRP A 153 -10.17 3.62 9.23
N CYS A 154 -9.56 2.61 8.60
CA CYS A 154 -10.04 1.22 8.74
C CYS A 154 -10.23 0.79 10.20
N ILE A 155 -9.21 0.98 11.05
CA ILE A 155 -9.26 0.48 12.43
C ILE A 155 -10.23 1.30 13.30
N ASP A 156 -10.37 2.60 13.03
CA ASP A 156 -11.42 3.43 13.67
C ASP A 156 -12.81 2.90 13.35
N ALA A 157 -13.06 2.53 12.09
CA ALA A 157 -14.29 1.87 11.64
C ALA A 157 -14.41 0.38 12.04
N ASN A 158 -13.60 -0.11 13.00
CA ASN A 158 -13.57 -1.52 13.42
C ASN A 158 -13.25 -2.53 12.29
N ALA A 159 -12.59 -2.09 11.21
CA ALA A 159 -12.13 -2.94 10.13
C ALA A 159 -10.61 -3.18 10.23
N PRO A 160 -10.15 -4.46 10.23
CA PRO A 160 -8.72 -4.77 10.24
C PRO A 160 -8.00 -4.11 9.06
N CYS A 161 -6.78 -3.63 9.30
CA CYS A 161 -5.90 -3.21 8.22
C CYS A 161 -5.61 -4.43 7.32
N ILE A 162 -5.93 -4.33 6.03
CA ILE A 162 -5.65 -5.39 5.04
C ILE A 162 -4.27 -5.25 4.40
N GLY A 163 -3.46 -4.32 4.90
CA GLY A 163 -2.12 -4.04 4.42
C GLY A 163 -2.06 -3.53 2.98
N CYS A 164 -3.02 -2.72 2.55
CA CYS A 164 -3.13 -2.29 1.16
C CYS A 164 -1.92 -1.54 0.60
N ALA A 165 -1.07 -0.97 1.47
CA ALA A 165 0.18 -0.32 1.09
C ALA A 165 1.41 -1.24 1.15
N SER A 166 1.27 -2.50 1.59
CA SER A 166 2.38 -3.46 1.64
C SER A 166 2.57 -4.18 0.31
N PRO A 167 3.78 -4.71 0.02
CA PRO A 167 4.01 -5.58 -1.13
C PRO A 167 3.22 -6.90 -1.08
N GLN A 168 2.75 -7.33 0.10
CA GLN A 168 2.03 -8.57 0.30
C GLN A 168 0.52 -8.43 0.04
N PHE A 169 0.02 -7.21 -0.13
CA PHE A 169 -1.40 -6.95 -0.38
C PHE A 169 -1.95 -7.77 -1.55
N ALA A 170 -2.89 -8.68 -1.25
CA ALA A 170 -3.55 -9.55 -2.23
C ALA A 170 -2.61 -10.41 -3.08
N ALA A 171 -1.31 -10.52 -2.73
CA ALA A 171 -0.32 -11.12 -3.62
C ALA A 171 -0.45 -12.65 -3.76
N LYS A 172 -0.95 -13.32 -2.73
CA LYS A 172 -1.04 -14.80 -2.65
C LYS A 172 -2.43 -15.23 -2.19
N LYS A 173 -2.95 -16.32 -2.76
CA LYS A 173 -4.27 -16.86 -2.41
C LYS A 173 -4.33 -17.41 -0.99
N ASN A 174 -3.21 -17.94 -0.50
CA ASN A 174 -3.08 -18.51 0.84
C ASN A 174 -2.82 -17.46 1.94
N PHE A 175 -2.89 -16.16 1.61
CA PHE A 175 -2.72 -15.07 2.57
C PHE A 175 -4.04 -14.29 2.71
N PRO A 176 -5.01 -14.82 3.47
CA PRO A 176 -6.32 -14.19 3.61
C PRO A 176 -6.24 -12.92 4.45
N PHE A 177 -7.06 -11.92 4.11
CA PHE A 177 -7.15 -10.67 4.89
C PHE A 177 -7.70 -10.87 6.30
N TYR A 178 -8.55 -11.88 6.49
CA TYR A 178 -9.12 -12.21 7.77
C TYR A 178 -8.61 -13.58 8.20
N ARG A 179 -8.11 -13.67 9.44
CA ARG A 179 -7.53 -14.88 10.00
C ARG A 179 -8.29 -15.29 11.25
N SER A 180 -9.50 -15.80 11.08
CA SER A 180 -10.35 -16.25 12.19
C SER A 180 -9.73 -17.38 13.01
N PHE A 181 -8.80 -18.16 12.44
CA PHE A 181 -8.10 -19.24 13.14
C PHE A 181 -7.13 -18.75 14.22
N GLU A 182 -6.61 -17.52 14.15
CA GLU A 182 -5.77 -16.95 15.21
C GLU A 182 -6.56 -16.73 16.51
N GLN A 183 -7.89 -16.66 16.43
CA GLN A 183 -8.74 -16.67 17.63
C GLN A 183 -8.84 -18.05 18.26
N ALA A 184 -8.94 -19.11 17.44
CA ALA A 184 -9.12 -20.48 17.92
C ALA A 184 -7.91 -20.96 18.72
N ALA A 185 -6.69 -20.55 18.34
CA ALA A 185 -5.46 -20.85 19.07
C ALA A 185 -5.40 -20.24 20.48
N SER A 186 -6.20 -19.21 20.77
CA SER A 186 -6.29 -18.60 22.11
C SER A 186 -7.43 -19.12 22.99
N ARG A 187 -8.09 -20.20 22.57
CA ARG A 187 -9.15 -20.87 23.34
C ARG A 187 -8.67 -22.14 24.08
N ASN A 188 -7.37 -22.43 24.02
CA ASN A 188 -6.73 -23.51 24.77
C ASN A 188 -5.84 -22.95 25.87
#